data_AF-A0A1J8QX80-F1
#
_entry.id   AF-A0A1J8QX80-F1
#
_cell.length_a   1.000
_cell.length_b   1.000
_cell.length_c   1.000
_cell.angle_alpha   90.00
_cell.angle_beta   90.00
_cell.angle_gamma   90.00
#
_symmetry.space_group_name_H-M   'P 1'
#
loop_
_entity.id
_entity.type
_entity.pdbx_description
1 polymer ?
#
loop_
_entity_poly.entity_id
_entity_poly.type
_entity_poly.pdbx_seq_one_letter_code
_entity_poly.pdbx_strand_id
1 'polypeptide(L)'
;MHQYYPTSPAGSGSFTTLTRQGSYGSTSSTYSASVPNSVHTLIAAMKNLQSTLTRWSTSRASPDAVSDAYMQFGAGFNAAVYAFQGCGIDTTDLHQIPARLRAVLESCLGEDASPAALELYQPRIRQQLYELLQGLKAKQGYAGW
;
A
#
# COMPACT_ATOMS: atom_id res chain seq x y z
N MET A 1 -55.78 -55.75 -1.82
CA MET A 1 -55.51 -54.96 -0.60
C MET A 1 -54.25 -54.16 -0.86
N HIS A 2 -54.45 -52.86 -1.09
CA HIS A 2 -53.40 -51.87 -1.28
C HIS A 2 -52.56 -51.71 -0.02
N GLN A 3 -51.29 -51.38 -0.16
CA GLN A 3 -50.62 -50.20 0.43
C GLN A 3 -49.10 -50.36 0.24
N TYR A 4 -48.60 -49.83 -0.87
CA TYR A 4 -47.19 -49.48 -1.06
C TYR A 4 -46.86 -48.37 -0.04
N TYR A 5 -45.94 -48.62 0.88
CA TYR A 5 -45.34 -47.57 1.70
C TYR A 5 -44.12 -46.99 0.97
N PRO A 6 -44.11 -45.71 0.57
CA PRO A 6 -42.86 -45.04 0.22
C PRO A 6 -42.12 -44.66 1.51
N THR A 7 -40.94 -45.26 1.71
CA THR A 7 -39.99 -44.86 2.75
C THR A 7 -39.20 -43.63 2.26
N SER A 8 -39.23 -42.57 3.05
CA SER A 8 -38.71 -41.23 2.75
C SER A 8 -37.27 -41.20 2.24
N PRO A 9 -36.94 -40.32 1.26
CA PRO A 9 -35.56 -40.07 0.88
C PRO A 9 -34.81 -39.31 1.98
N ALA A 10 -33.57 -39.75 2.18
CA ALA A 10 -32.61 -39.21 3.13
C ALA A 10 -32.21 -37.77 2.82
N GLY A 11 -31.99 -37.01 3.90
CA GLY A 11 -30.85 -36.09 4.00
C GLY A 11 -30.88 -34.84 3.15
N SER A 12 -31.60 -33.83 3.63
CA SER A 12 -31.36 -32.42 3.31
C SER A 12 -29.88 -32.08 3.55
N GLY A 13 -29.18 -31.73 2.48
CA GLY A 13 -27.81 -31.21 2.50
C GLY A 13 -27.65 -30.09 1.48
N SER A 14 -28.58 -29.14 1.45
CA SER A 14 -28.42 -27.90 0.69
C SER A 14 -27.41 -27.02 1.43
N PHE A 15 -26.19 -26.96 0.91
CA PHE A 15 -25.17 -26.01 1.35
C PHE A 15 -25.59 -24.61 0.89
N THR A 16 -26.44 -23.97 1.68
CA THR A 16 -26.73 -22.54 1.59
C THR A 16 -25.49 -21.75 1.97
N THR A 17 -25.08 -20.89 1.03
CA THR A 17 -24.51 -19.55 1.27
C THR A 17 -23.32 -19.45 2.22
N LEU A 18 -22.13 -19.38 1.62
CA LEU A 18 -21.28 -18.23 1.88
C LEU A 18 -20.62 -17.78 0.57
N THR A 19 -21.39 -17.03 -0.22
CA THR A 19 -20.82 -15.96 -1.04
C THR A 19 -20.05 -15.05 -0.09
N ARG A 20 -18.76 -15.32 0.11
CA ARG A 20 -17.80 -14.28 0.48
C ARG A 20 -17.59 -13.44 -0.77
N GLN A 21 -18.59 -12.62 -1.01
CA GLN A 21 -18.47 -11.33 -1.65
C GLN A 21 -17.43 -10.60 -0.79
N GLY A 22 -16.16 -10.78 -1.13
CA GLY A 22 -15.12 -9.81 -0.83
C GLY A 22 -15.44 -8.59 -1.68
N SER A 23 -16.47 -7.88 -1.27
CA SER A 23 -16.76 -6.51 -1.66
C SER A 23 -15.60 -5.68 -1.11
N TYR A 24 -14.42 -5.76 -1.73
CA TYR A 24 -13.56 -4.60 -1.75
C TYR A 24 -14.35 -3.62 -2.60
N GLY A 25 -15.15 -2.83 -1.87
CA GLY A 25 -16.00 -1.82 -2.44
C GLY A 25 -15.19 -1.08 -3.49
N SER A 26 -15.79 -0.96 -4.66
CA SER A 26 -15.45 0.05 -5.63
C SER A 26 -15.58 1.40 -4.95
N THR A 27 -14.59 1.81 -4.17
CA THR A 27 -14.23 3.21 -4.06
C THR A 27 -13.44 3.53 -5.32
N SER A 28 -14.18 3.60 -6.42
CA SER A 28 -13.93 4.57 -7.48
C SER A 28 -14.10 5.96 -6.85
N SER A 29 -13.25 6.30 -5.88
CA SER A 29 -13.02 7.66 -5.48
C SER A 29 -12.28 8.25 -6.67
N THR A 30 -13.01 9.08 -7.40
CA THR A 30 -12.55 9.99 -8.44
C THR A 30 -11.36 10.79 -7.93
N TYR A 31 -10.17 10.19 -7.93
CA TYR A 31 -8.91 10.90 -7.75
C TYR A 31 -8.53 11.42 -9.13
N SER A 32 -9.25 12.44 -9.60
CA SER A 32 -8.59 13.48 -10.39
C SER A 32 -7.67 14.22 -9.42
N ALA A 33 -6.64 13.51 -8.94
CA ALA A 33 -5.71 14.04 -7.98
C ALA A 33 -4.81 14.95 -8.79
N SER A 34 -5.10 16.24 -8.70
CA SER A 34 -4.17 17.27 -9.16
C SER A 34 -2.77 16.92 -8.61
N VAL A 35 -1.75 16.98 -9.47
CA VAL A 35 -0.35 16.69 -9.12
C VAL A 35 0.03 17.15 -7.70
N PRO A 36 -0.23 18.41 -7.27
CA PRO A 36 0.04 18.85 -5.91
C PRO A 36 -0.67 18.05 -4.81
N ASN A 37 -1.92 17.65 -5.01
CA ASN A 37 -2.66 16.85 -4.03
C ASN A 37 -2.09 15.43 -3.93
N SER A 38 -1.75 14.79 -5.06
CA SER A 38 -1.10 13.47 -5.04
C SER A 38 0.26 13.52 -4.34
N VAL A 39 1.06 14.57 -4.58
CA VAL A 39 2.34 14.76 -3.90
C VAL A 39 2.14 14.96 -2.39
N HIS A 40 1.14 15.76 -1.98
CA HIS A 40 0.83 15.95 -0.58
C HIS A 40 0.42 14.63 0.10
N THR A 41 -0.46 13.83 -0.52
CA THR A 41 -0.85 12.51 -0.02
C THR A 41 0.33 11.56 0.08
N LEU A 42 1.24 11.57 -0.90
CA LEU A 42 2.45 10.75 -0.90
C LEU A 42 3.41 11.12 0.24
N ILE A 43 3.62 12.42 0.49
CA ILE A 43 4.42 12.91 1.62
C ILE A 43 3.78 12.47 2.94
N ALA A 44 2.46 12.61 3.09
CA ALA A 44 1.74 12.20 4.29
C ALA A 44 1.85 10.68 4.55
N ALA A 45 1.61 9.86 3.52
CA ALA A 45 1.73 8.40 3.61
C ALA A 45 3.15 7.97 3.96
N MET A 46 4.17 8.65 3.42
CA MET A 46 5.55 8.36 3.76
C MET A 46 5.90 8.73 5.20
N LYS A 47 5.44 9.91 5.69
CA LYS A 47 5.61 10.28 7.09
C LYS A 47 4.95 9.27 8.02
N ASN A 48 3.78 8.76 7.65
CA ASN A 48 3.10 7.69 8.37
C ASN A 48 3.97 6.42 8.42
N LEU A 49 4.53 5.99 7.29
CA LEU A 49 5.42 4.83 7.23
C LEU A 49 6.65 4.96 8.15
N GLN A 50 7.31 6.12 8.16
CA GLN A 50 8.44 6.39 9.07
C GLN A 50 8.03 6.38 10.54
N SER A 51 6.88 6.97 10.86
CA SER A 51 6.31 6.96 12.21
C SER A 51 6.01 5.54 12.68
N THR A 52 5.37 4.73 11.83
CA THR A 52 5.04 3.34 12.12
C THR A 52 6.29 2.48 12.30
N LEU A 53 7.34 2.69 11.51
CA LEU A 53 8.65 2.04 11.72
C LEU A 53 9.29 2.41 13.06
N THR A 54 9.18 3.68 13.47
CA THR A 54 9.67 4.14 14.78
C THR A 54 8.89 3.51 15.93
N ARG A 55 7.59 3.29 15.74
CA ARG A 55 6.77 2.56 16.70
C ARG A 55 7.13 1.07 16.70
N TRP A 56 7.37 0.48 15.54
CA TRP A 56 7.79 -0.92 15.44
C TRP A 56 9.13 -1.16 16.14
N SER A 57 10.12 -0.28 15.97
CA SER A 57 11.43 -0.41 16.62
C SER A 57 11.41 -0.32 18.15
N THR A 58 10.32 0.24 18.72
CA THR A 58 10.07 0.28 20.16
C THR A 58 9.07 -0.79 20.61
N SER A 59 8.80 -1.78 19.77
CA SER A 59 7.78 -2.83 19.97
C SER A 59 6.36 -2.29 20.24
N ARG A 60 6.05 -1.09 19.73
CA ARG A 60 4.75 -0.40 19.85
C ARG A 60 3.88 -0.50 18.60
N ALA A 61 4.34 -1.18 17.56
CA ALA A 61 3.59 -1.49 16.35
C ALA A 61 3.98 -2.87 15.83
N SER A 62 3.03 -3.58 15.21
CA SER A 62 3.28 -4.88 14.59
C SER A 62 3.91 -4.72 13.19
N PRO A 63 4.62 -5.75 12.70
CA PRO A 63 5.07 -5.79 11.31
C PRO A 63 3.90 -5.68 10.30
N ASP A 64 2.70 -6.15 10.64
CA ASP A 64 1.50 -5.95 9.83
C ASP A 64 1.14 -4.46 9.68
N ALA A 65 1.24 -3.67 10.76
CA ALA A 65 0.97 -2.24 10.69
C ALA A 65 1.97 -1.49 9.78
N VAL A 66 3.24 -1.95 9.76
CA VAL A 66 4.25 -1.43 8.83
C VAL A 66 3.90 -1.80 7.38
N SER A 67 3.40 -3.02 7.17
CA SER A 67 2.95 -3.51 5.86
C SER A 67 1.75 -2.73 5.34
N ASP A 68 0.77 -2.42 6.20
CA ASP A 68 -0.38 -1.58 5.88
C ASP A 68 0.05 -0.15 5.52
N ALA A 69 0.98 0.43 6.29
CA ALA A 69 1.54 1.75 5.99
C ALA A 69 2.28 1.75 4.64
N TYR A 70 2.97 0.65 4.29
CA TYR A 70 3.58 0.46 2.97
C TYR A 70 2.55 0.36 1.85
N MET A 71 1.44 -0.36 2.04
CA MET A 71 0.35 -0.39 1.06
C MET A 71 -0.23 1.01 0.82
N GLN A 72 -0.41 1.80 1.88
CA GLN A 72 -0.92 3.17 1.78
C GLN A 72 0.08 4.10 1.08
N PHE A 73 1.38 3.94 1.33
CA PHE A 73 2.43 4.62 0.56
C PHE A 73 2.37 4.24 -0.93
N GLY A 74 2.23 2.95 -1.25
CA GLY A 74 2.11 2.47 -2.63
C GLY A 74 0.90 3.06 -3.36
N ALA A 75 -0.25 3.15 -2.69
CA ALA A 75 -1.44 3.79 -3.23
C ALA A 75 -1.22 5.28 -3.52
N GLY A 76 -0.62 6.01 -2.57
CA GLY A 76 -0.27 7.43 -2.78
C GLY A 76 0.75 7.64 -3.91
N PHE A 77 1.71 6.71 -4.04
CA PHE A 77 2.71 6.76 -5.10
C PHE A 77 2.08 6.55 -6.48
N ASN A 78 1.20 5.55 -6.60
CA ASN A 78 0.49 5.27 -7.84
C ASN A 78 -0.38 6.47 -8.26
N ALA A 79 -1.09 7.09 -7.32
CA ALA A 79 -1.86 8.31 -7.56
C ALA A 79 -0.98 9.49 -8.03
N ALA A 80 0.24 9.62 -7.52
CA ALA A 80 1.19 10.61 -8.02
C ALA A 80 1.64 10.29 -9.44
N VAL A 81 2.07 9.06 -9.71
CA VAL A 81 2.46 8.60 -11.04
C VAL A 81 1.37 8.89 -12.08
N TYR A 82 0.12 8.51 -11.80
CA TYR A 82 -1.01 8.79 -12.69
C TYR A 82 -1.21 10.29 -12.93
N ALA A 83 -1.10 11.12 -11.89
CA ALA A 83 -1.24 12.57 -12.03
C ALA A 83 -0.15 13.18 -12.93
N PHE A 84 1.11 12.74 -12.80
CA PHE A 84 2.20 13.19 -13.68
C PHE A 84 2.05 12.68 -15.11
N GLN A 85 1.67 11.41 -15.30
CA GLN A 85 1.41 10.84 -16.62
C GLN A 85 0.27 11.57 -17.34
N GLY A 86 -0.78 11.99 -16.60
CA GLY A 86 -1.86 12.83 -17.13
C GLY A 86 -1.39 14.21 -17.62
N CYS A 87 -0.25 14.70 -17.14
CA CYS A 87 0.41 15.92 -17.62
C CYS A 87 1.43 15.66 -18.74
N GLY A 88 1.56 14.42 -19.24
CA GLY A 88 2.55 14.04 -20.26
C GLY A 88 3.98 13.94 -19.72
N ILE A 89 4.16 13.84 -18.40
CA ILE A 89 5.46 13.79 -17.76
C ILE A 89 5.87 12.32 -17.55
N ASP A 90 7.06 11.96 -18.06
CA ASP A 90 7.62 10.62 -17.85
C ASP A 90 7.97 10.38 -16.37
N THR A 91 7.56 9.21 -15.86
CA THR A 91 7.72 8.80 -14.46
C THR A 91 8.47 7.46 -14.34
N THR A 92 9.07 6.99 -15.43
CA THR A 92 9.71 5.67 -15.52
C THR A 92 10.84 5.52 -14.51
N ASP A 93 11.58 6.60 -14.25
CA ASP A 93 12.67 6.63 -13.24
C ASP A 93 12.17 6.36 -11.82
N LEU A 94 10.90 6.68 -11.53
CA LEU A 94 10.33 6.57 -10.19
C LEU A 94 9.82 5.16 -9.88
N HIS A 95 9.50 4.35 -10.91
CA HIS A 95 8.88 3.04 -10.74
C HIS A 95 9.74 2.03 -9.96
N GLN A 96 11.06 2.24 -9.88
CA GLN A 96 11.96 1.37 -9.10
C GLN A 96 11.91 1.65 -7.60
N ILE A 97 11.45 2.84 -7.19
CA ILE A 97 11.52 3.28 -5.79
C ILE A 97 10.65 2.41 -4.86
N PRO A 98 9.39 2.07 -5.18
CA PRO A 98 8.59 1.18 -4.34
C PRO A 98 9.25 -0.19 -4.14
N ALA A 99 9.81 -0.77 -5.20
CA ALA A 99 10.50 -2.06 -5.14
C ALA A 99 11.73 -2.01 -4.23
N ARG A 100 12.54 -0.95 -4.33
CA ARG A 100 13.70 -0.73 -3.45
C ARG A 100 13.27 -0.54 -2.00
N LEU A 101 12.22 0.25 -1.76
CA LEU A 101 11.69 0.47 -0.41
C LEU A 101 11.17 -0.83 0.20
N ARG A 102 10.47 -1.66 -0.59
CA ARG A 102 10.01 -2.99 -0.15
C ARG A 102 11.17 -3.86 0.30
N ALA A 103 12.24 -3.96 -0.50
CA ALA A 103 13.40 -4.79 -0.14
C ALA A 103 14.07 -4.32 1.16
N VAL A 104 14.14 -3.01 1.39
CA VAL A 104 14.65 -2.42 2.64
C VAL A 104 13.74 -2.77 3.82
N LEU A 105 12.42 -2.66 3.64
CA LEU A 105 11.44 -2.99 4.67
C LEU A 105 11.43 -4.48 5.01
N GLU A 106 11.51 -5.36 4.01
CA GLU A 106 11.58 -6.81 4.21
C GLU A 106 12.85 -7.21 4.98
N SER A 107 13.99 -6.54 4.69
CA SER A 107 15.24 -6.75 5.45
C SER A 107 15.11 -6.27 6.89
N CYS A 108 14.52 -5.09 7.10
CA CYS A 108 14.33 -4.49 8.42
C CYS A 108 13.36 -5.32 9.29
N LEU A 109 12.22 -5.72 8.73
CA LEU A 109 11.20 -6.53 9.43
C LEU A 109 11.65 -7.98 9.66
N GLY A 110 12.67 -8.44 8.95
CA GLY A 110 13.31 -9.74 9.19
C GLY A 110 14.27 -9.76 10.38
N GLU A 111 14.65 -8.59 10.90
CA GLU A 111 15.46 -8.45 12.12
C GLU A 111 14.60 -8.31 13.37
N ASP A 112 15.24 -8.45 14.54
CA ASP A 112 14.57 -8.22 15.82
C ASP A 112 14.26 -6.73 16.00
N ALA A 113 13.04 -6.44 16.46
CA ALA A 113 12.51 -5.09 16.55
C ALA A 113 13.28 -4.26 17.58
N SER A 114 14.24 -3.47 17.08
CA SER A 114 15.10 -2.64 17.92
C SER A 114 15.38 -1.26 17.31
N PRO A 115 15.63 -0.23 18.13
CA PRO A 115 16.02 1.09 17.64
C PRO A 115 17.30 1.06 16.80
N ALA A 116 18.25 0.19 17.17
CA ALA A 116 19.52 0.01 16.46
C ALA A 116 19.32 -0.57 15.05
N ALA A 117 18.44 -1.56 14.89
CA ALA A 117 18.06 -2.06 13.57
C ALA A 117 17.46 -0.93 12.73
N LEU A 118 16.52 -0.15 13.29
CA LEU A 118 15.91 0.97 12.57
C LEU A 118 16.94 2.05 12.13
N GLU A 119 17.91 2.38 12.99
CA GLU A 119 18.98 3.33 12.64
C GLU A 119 19.82 2.87 11.45
N LEU A 120 20.05 1.56 11.30
CA LEU A 120 20.76 0.98 10.16
C LEU A 120 20.02 1.21 8.83
N TYR A 121 18.69 1.12 8.85
CA TYR A 121 17.84 1.26 7.66
C TYR A 121 17.35 2.69 7.40
N GLN A 122 17.37 3.57 8.42
CA GLN A 122 17.02 4.98 8.34
C GLN A 122 17.70 5.76 7.18
N PRO A 123 19.02 5.65 6.94
CA PRO A 123 19.67 6.37 5.84
C PRO A 123 19.17 5.90 4.46
N ARG A 124 18.90 4.61 4.29
CA ARG A 124 18.39 4.04 3.04
C ARG A 124 16.97 4.53 2.76
N ILE A 125 16.11 4.57 3.78
CA ILE A 125 14.74 5.10 3.67
C ILE A 125 14.77 6.60 3.34
N ARG A 126 15.66 7.38 3.98
CA ARG A 126 15.85 8.81 3.68
C ARG A 126 16.34 9.04 2.25
N GLN A 127 17.23 8.18 1.74
CA GLN A 127 17.70 8.26 0.36
C GLN A 127 16.56 8.03 -0.64
N GLN A 128 15.74 6.99 -0.43
CA GLN A 128 14.57 6.75 -1.28
C GLN A 128 13.58 7.94 -1.25
N LEU A 129 13.40 8.56 -0.08
CA LEU A 129 12.60 9.78 0.06
C LEU A 129 13.18 10.95 -0.74
N TYR A 130 14.50 11.15 -0.67
CA TYR A 130 15.17 12.23 -1.39
C TYR A 130 15.08 12.04 -2.90
N GLU A 131 15.34 10.83 -3.42
CA GLU A 131 15.20 10.51 -4.85
C GLU A 131 13.77 10.77 -5.34
N LEU A 132 12.77 10.40 -4.53
CA LEU A 132 11.37 10.62 -4.85
C LEU A 132 11.03 12.12 -4.89
N LEU A 133 11.39 12.88 -3.85
CA LEU A 133 11.17 14.32 -3.82
C LEU A 133 11.94 15.07 -4.90
N GLN A 134 13.18 14.68 -5.20
CA GLN A 134 13.96 15.29 -6.28
C GLN A 134 13.32 15.01 -7.63
N GLY A 135 12.93 13.76 -7.90
CA GLY A 135 12.26 13.40 -9.15
C GLY A 135 10.94 14.15 -9.32
N LEU A 136 10.16 14.31 -8.24
CA LEU A 136 8.94 15.11 -8.26
C LEU A 136 9.22 16.60 -8.49
N LYS A 137 10.20 17.18 -7.79
CA LYS A 137 10.52 18.61 -7.87
C LYS A 137 11.13 19.00 -9.22
N ALA A 138 11.97 18.13 -9.79
CA ALA A 138 12.51 18.31 -11.15
C ALA A 138 11.38 18.33 -12.19
N LYS A 139 10.39 17.45 -12.04
CA LYS A 139 9.20 17.40 -12.92
C LYS A 139 8.26 18.59 -12.70
N GLN A 140 8.11 19.08 -11.47
CA GLN A 140 7.34 20.30 -11.16
C GLN A 140 7.99 21.56 -11.76
N GLY A 141 9.32 21.66 -11.76
CA GLY A 141 10.03 22.78 -12.39
C GLY A 141 9.91 22.82 -13.91
N TYR A 142 9.63 21.68 -14.55
CA TYR A 142 9.41 21.58 -15.99
C TYR A 142 7.97 21.92 -16.40
N ALA A 143 7.01 21.72 -15.50
CA ALA A 143 5.58 21.93 -15.73
C ALA A 143 5.14 23.38 -15.51
N GLY A 144 6.05 24.36 -15.67
CA GLY A 144 5.91 25.77 -15.29
C GLY A 144 4.53 26.37 -15.59
N TRP A 145 3.70 26.36 -14.54
CA TRP A 145 2.59 27.25 -14.25
C TRP A 145 2.87 27.87 -12.88
#